data_AF-A0A951ZBS3-F1
#
_entry.id   AF-A0A951ZBS3-F1
#
_cell.length_a   1.000
_cell.length_b   1.000
_cell.length_c   1.000
_cell.angle_alpha   90.00
_cell.angle_beta   90.00
_cell.angle_gamma   90.00
#
_symmetry.space_group_name_H-M   'P 1'
#
loop_
_entity.id
_entity.type
_entity.pdbx_description
1 polymer ?
#
loop_
_entity_poly.entity_id
_entity_poly.type
_entity_poly.pdbx_seq_one_letter_code
_entity_poly.pdbx_strand_id
1 'polypeptide(L)'
;MSATAASPPAAAPLATLLEQVAAFWPWEALAAGLAILYLWLVIRQHVGCWAAGIASTLIYGVLFLRAALYAAALLQLFYVAVAVYGWWQWSRPARPLVVSRWPLRRQLQAALLVVVAGLVHGTLLARFTDAALP
;
A
#
# COMPACT_ATOMS: atom_id res chain seq x y z
N MET A 1 -36.34 3.26 -38.91
CA MET A 1 -35.00 3.79 -39.25
C MET A 1 -34.25 4.01 -37.95
N SER A 2 -33.78 2.92 -37.34
CA SER A 2 -33.03 2.91 -36.08
C SER A 2 -31.55 3.06 -36.43
N ALA A 3 -30.95 4.17 -36.01
CA ALA A 3 -29.54 4.44 -36.22
C ALA A 3 -28.69 3.38 -35.52
N THR A 4 -28.01 2.57 -36.31
CA THR A 4 -26.92 1.68 -35.88
C THR A 4 -25.88 2.52 -35.16
N ALA A 5 -25.78 2.37 -33.83
CA ALA A 5 -24.70 2.95 -33.05
C ALA A 5 -23.38 2.40 -33.60
N ALA A 6 -22.63 3.25 -34.30
CA ALA A 6 -21.32 2.91 -34.82
C ALA A 6 -20.42 2.54 -33.64
N SER A 7 -20.04 1.27 -33.56
CA SER A 7 -18.94 0.80 -32.74
C SER A 7 -17.74 1.73 -32.98
N PRO A 8 -17.08 2.26 -31.95
CA PRO A 8 -15.93 3.14 -32.16
C PRO A 8 -14.87 2.40 -32.99
N PRO A 9 -14.21 3.09 -33.94
CA PRO A 9 -13.22 2.48 -34.81
C PRO A 9 -12.11 1.87 -33.95
N ALA A 10 -11.65 0.68 -34.35
CA ALA A 10 -10.48 -0.01 -33.80
C ALA A 10 -9.19 0.79 -34.10
N ALA A 11 -9.11 2.02 -33.59
CA ALA A 11 -7.92 2.85 -33.60
C ALA A 11 -6.90 2.22 -32.65
N ALA A 12 -6.12 1.31 -33.23
CA ALA A 12 -4.94 0.62 -32.73
C ALA A 12 -4.93 0.34 -31.21
N PRO A 13 -5.15 -0.92 -30.76
CA PRO A 13 -5.01 -1.28 -29.34
C PRO A 13 -3.67 -0.81 -28.74
N LEU A 14 -2.64 -0.65 -29.57
CA LEU A 14 -1.36 -0.07 -29.18
C LEU A 14 -1.46 1.40 -28.74
N ALA A 15 -2.27 2.25 -29.39
CA ALA A 15 -2.47 3.64 -28.99
C ALA A 15 -3.18 3.72 -27.63
N THR A 16 -4.20 2.90 -27.41
CA THR A 16 -4.88 2.81 -26.10
C THR A 16 -3.96 2.28 -25.00
N LEU A 17 -3.08 1.33 -25.31
CA LEU A 17 -2.07 0.83 -24.37
C LEU A 17 -1.03 1.90 -24.05
N LEU A 18 -0.59 2.67 -25.04
CA LEU A 18 0.35 3.78 -24.84
C LEU A 18 -0.26 4.88 -23.97
N GLU A 19 -1.53 5.23 -24.17
CA GLU A 19 -2.25 6.18 -23.32
C GLU A 19 -2.41 5.66 -21.88
N GLN A 20 -2.73 4.38 -21.71
CA GLN A 20 -2.84 3.75 -20.38
C GLN A 20 -1.49 3.72 -19.65
N VAL A 21 -0.41 3.31 -20.33
CA VAL A 21 0.95 3.29 -19.79
C VAL A 21 1.42 4.70 -19.45
N ALA A 22 1.20 5.66 -20.36
CA ALA A 22 1.55 7.06 -20.15
C ALA A 22 0.75 7.71 -19.00
N ALA A 23 -0.49 7.25 -18.75
CA ALA A 23 -1.28 7.69 -17.62
C ALA A 23 -0.85 7.07 -16.29
N PHE A 24 -0.27 5.86 -16.29
CA PHE A 24 0.16 5.14 -15.09
C PHE A 24 1.57 5.57 -14.60
N TRP A 25 2.50 5.73 -15.55
CA TRP A 25 3.91 6.02 -15.30
C TRP A 25 4.18 7.24 -14.38
N PRO A 26 3.46 8.38 -14.51
CA PRO A 26 3.71 9.56 -13.67
C PRO A 26 3.40 9.30 -12.20
N TRP A 27 2.35 8.53 -11.91
CA TRP A 27 1.93 8.22 -10.55
C TRP A 27 2.89 7.24 -9.89
N GLU A 28 3.37 6.24 -10.63
CA GLU A 28 4.39 5.30 -10.16
C GLU A 28 5.72 6.01 -9.89
N ALA A 29 6.17 6.86 -10.82
CA ALA A 29 7.39 7.64 -10.65
C ALA A 29 7.29 8.59 -9.44
N LEU A 30 6.14 9.25 -9.24
CA LEU A 30 5.89 10.10 -8.08
C LEU A 30 5.91 9.29 -6.77
N ALA A 31 5.25 8.14 -6.73
CA ALA A 31 5.21 7.28 -5.55
C ALA A 31 6.61 6.74 -5.19
N ALA A 32 7.39 6.33 -6.19
CA ALA A 32 8.78 5.90 -6.02
C ALA A 32 9.68 7.06 -5.54
N GLY A 33 9.54 8.25 -6.11
CA GLY A 33 10.26 9.44 -5.66
C GLY A 33 9.95 9.80 -4.20
N LEU A 34 8.68 9.75 -3.80
CA LEU A 34 8.26 9.96 -2.41
C LEU A 34 8.81 8.87 -1.47
N ALA A 35 8.91 7.62 -1.93
CA ALA A 35 9.49 6.53 -1.15
C ALA A 35 11.01 6.73 -0.91
N ILE A 36 11.73 7.21 -1.93
CA ILE A 36 13.15 7.56 -1.80
C ILE A 36 13.32 8.76 -0.85
N LEU A 37 12.45 9.78 -0.99
CA LEU A 37 12.45 10.94 -0.09
C LEU A 37 12.16 10.53 1.36
N TYR A 38 11.21 9.63 1.57
CA TYR A 38 10.95 9.01 2.88
C TYR A 38 12.22 8.38 3.47
N LEU A 39 12.90 7.53 2.69
CA LEU A 39 14.12 6.87 3.13
C LEU A 39 15.24 7.87 3.47
N TRP A 40 15.39 8.90 2.65
CA TRP A 40 16.37 9.95 2.92
C TRP A 40 16.05 10.74 4.20
N LEU A 41 14.78 11.10 4.41
CA LEU A 41 14.32 11.78 5.62
C LEU A 41 14.47 10.90 6.88
N VAL A 42 14.22 9.59 6.77
CA VAL A 42 14.35 8.66 7.90
C VAL A 42 15.81 8.50 8.31
N ILE A 43 16.74 8.46 7.35
CA ILE A 43 18.19 8.46 7.60
C ILE A 43 18.61 9.75 8.32
N ARG A 44 18.01 10.89 7.94
CA ARG A 44 18.22 12.18 8.62
C ARG A 44 17.44 12.36 9.93
N GLN A 45 16.75 11.31 10.40
CA GLN A 45 15.92 11.34 11.61
C GLN A 45 14.89 12.48 11.64
N HIS A 46 14.40 12.89 10.48
CA HIS A 46 13.47 14.01 10.36
C HIS A 46 12.01 13.51 10.44
N VAL A 47 11.18 14.09 11.31
CA VAL A 47 9.75 13.74 11.48
C VAL A 47 8.96 13.78 10.17
N GLY A 48 9.32 14.69 9.26
CA GLY A 48 8.73 14.78 7.93
C GLY A 48 8.80 13.49 7.09
N CYS A 49 9.64 12.51 7.46
CA CYS A 49 9.68 11.20 6.81
C CYS A 49 8.27 10.59 6.79
N TRP A 50 7.55 10.55 7.91
CA TRP A 50 6.29 9.80 7.92
C TRP A 50 5.21 10.43 7.04
N ALA A 51 5.22 11.75 6.83
CA ALA A 51 4.34 12.38 5.84
C ALA A 51 4.66 11.93 4.40
N ALA A 52 5.95 11.87 4.03
CA ALA A 52 6.37 11.35 2.73
C ALA A 52 6.02 9.85 2.56
N GLY A 53 6.18 9.06 3.63
CA GLY A 53 5.82 7.64 3.67
C GLY A 53 4.32 7.42 3.51
N ILE A 54 3.48 8.20 4.21
CA ILE A 54 2.01 8.16 4.08
C ILE A 54 1.60 8.53 2.66
N ALA A 55 2.15 9.62 2.10
CA ALA A 55 1.83 10.06 0.75
C ALA A 55 2.16 8.99 -0.30
N SER A 56 3.36 8.40 -0.25
CA SER A 56 3.76 7.31 -1.15
C SER A 56 2.83 6.09 -1.02
N THR A 57 2.56 5.69 0.22
CA THR A 57 1.73 4.51 0.53
C THR A 57 0.28 4.71 0.07
N LEU A 58 -0.29 5.90 0.22
CA LEU A 58 -1.63 6.20 -0.28
C LEU A 58 -1.72 6.12 -1.81
N ILE A 59 -0.71 6.62 -2.52
CA ILE A 59 -0.67 6.53 -3.99
C ILE A 59 -0.61 5.06 -4.43
N TYR A 60 0.26 4.25 -3.83
CA TYR A 60 0.31 2.81 -4.10
C TYR A 60 -0.99 2.09 -3.73
N GLY A 61 -1.63 2.46 -2.63
CA GLY A 61 -2.91 1.90 -2.20
C GLY A 61 -4.00 2.12 -3.25
N VAL A 62 -4.12 3.32 -3.79
CA VAL A 62 -5.07 3.64 -4.87
C VAL A 62 -4.73 2.87 -6.16
N LEU A 63 -3.45 2.74 -6.49
CA LEU A 63 -2.98 1.99 -7.66
C LEU A 63 -3.38 0.51 -7.55
N PHE A 64 -3.17 -0.10 -6.39
CA PHE A 64 -3.53 -1.51 -6.14
C PHE A 64 -5.03 -1.75 -6.07
N LEU A 65 -5.83 -0.80 -5.55
CA LEU A 65 -7.29 -0.87 -5.62
C LEU A 65 -7.79 -0.86 -7.07
N ARG A 66 -7.18 -0.04 -7.94
CA ARG A 66 -7.50 -0.01 -9.38
C ARG A 66 -7.08 -1.28 -10.12
N ALA A 67 -6.00 -1.93 -9.67
CA ALA A 67 -5.52 -3.19 -10.22
C ALA A 67 -6.27 -4.44 -9.67
N ALA A 68 -7.34 -4.26 -8.88
CA ALA A 68 -8.05 -5.33 -8.18
C ALA A 68 -7.15 -6.21 -7.27
N LEU A 69 -6.00 -5.67 -6.83
CA LEU A 69 -5.07 -6.32 -5.92
C LEU A 69 -5.39 -5.94 -4.47
N TYR A 70 -6.51 -6.46 -3.97
CA TYR A 70 -7.04 -6.09 -2.65
C TYR A 70 -6.10 -6.41 -1.48
N ALA A 71 -5.35 -7.52 -1.56
CA ALA A 71 -4.37 -7.88 -0.55
C ALA A 71 -3.25 -6.83 -0.44
N ALA A 72 -2.73 -6.36 -1.58
CA ALA A 72 -1.70 -5.32 -1.63
C ALA A 72 -2.26 -3.95 -1.18
N ALA A 73 -3.49 -3.63 -1.55
CA ALA A 73 -4.17 -2.42 -1.08
C ALA A 73 -4.36 -2.42 0.46
N LEU A 74 -4.75 -3.55 1.05
CA LEU A 74 -4.91 -3.66 2.50
C LEU A 74 -3.56 -3.53 3.23
N LEU A 75 -2.49 -4.11 2.67
CA LEU A 75 -1.14 -3.95 3.20
C LEU A 75 -0.71 -2.47 3.21
N GLN A 76 -1.06 -1.72 2.17
CA GLN A 76 -0.83 -0.29 2.10
C GLN A 76 -1.59 0.48 3.20
N LEU A 77 -2.84 0.12 3.50
CA LEU A 77 -3.58 0.69 4.64
C LEU A 77 -2.89 0.40 5.99
N PHE A 78 -2.37 -0.82 6.17
CA PHE A 78 -1.59 -1.16 7.36
C PHE A 78 -0.33 -0.27 7.48
N TYR A 79 0.40 -0.06 6.39
CA TYR A 79 1.57 0.83 6.39
C TYR A 79 1.21 2.28 6.72
N VAL A 80 0.07 2.79 6.26
CA VAL A 80 -0.43 4.12 6.67
C VAL A 80 -0.64 4.17 8.18
N ALA A 81 -1.28 3.15 8.77
CA ALA A 81 -1.52 3.10 10.22
C ALA A 81 -0.21 3.09 11.02
N VAL A 82 0.78 2.29 10.59
CA VAL A 82 2.11 2.25 11.23
C VAL A 82 2.83 3.59 11.07
N ALA A 83 2.72 4.24 9.91
CA ALA A 83 3.36 5.54 9.68
C ALA A 83 2.75 6.65 10.54
N VAL A 84 1.42 6.64 10.76
CA VAL A 84 0.75 7.55 11.70
C VAL A 84 1.22 7.31 13.13
N TYR A 85 1.36 6.05 13.55
CA TYR A 85 1.92 5.71 14.85
C TYR A 85 3.38 6.18 14.99
N GLY A 86 4.19 5.99 13.95
CA GLY A 86 5.58 6.45 13.88
C GLY A 86 5.68 7.97 14.01
N TRP A 87 4.85 8.72 13.30
CA TRP A 87 4.76 10.18 13.42
C TRP A 87 4.40 10.59 14.85
N TRP A 88 3.40 9.96 15.46
CA TRP A 88 2.97 10.26 16.82
C TRP A 88 4.07 9.98 17.85
N GLN A 89 4.79 8.87 17.70
CA GLN A 89 5.87 8.47 18.59
C GLN A 89 7.10 9.38 18.45
N TRP A 90 7.48 9.76 17.22
CA TRP A 90 8.60 10.67 16.96
C TRP A 90 8.28 12.14 17.25
N SER A 91 6.99 12.52 17.27
CA SER A 91 6.58 13.87 17.69
C SER A 91 6.66 14.09 19.20
N ARG A 92 6.97 13.04 19.98
CA ARG A 92 7.06 13.09 21.44
C ARG A 92 8.52 13.07 21.89
N PRO A 93 8.82 13.67 23.07
CA PRO A 93 10.17 13.60 23.63
C PRO A 93 10.61 12.14 23.81
N ALA A 94 11.83 11.83 23.40
CA ALA A 94 12.40 10.50 23.54
C ALA A 94 12.43 10.10 25.03
N ARG A 95 11.69 9.06 25.37
CA ARG A 95 11.78 8.42 26.69
C ARG A 95 12.91 7.40 26.65
N PRO A 96 13.70 7.23 27.73
CA PRO A 96 14.70 6.18 27.79
C PRO A 96 14.03 4.82 27.58
N LEU A 97 14.37 4.17 26.46
CA LEU A 97 13.83 2.86 26.09
C LEU A 97 14.57 1.80 26.91
N VAL A 98 13.93 1.31 27.97
CA VAL A 98 14.43 0.15 28.71
C VAL A 98 14.27 -1.08 27.82
N VAL A 99 15.39 -1.69 27.42
CA VAL A 99 15.39 -2.91 26.60
C VAL A 99 14.72 -4.03 27.40
N SER A 100 13.48 -4.35 27.03
CA SER A 100 12.70 -5.43 27.65
C SER A 100 12.72 -6.65 26.75
N ARG A 101 13.12 -7.81 27.30
CA ARG A 101 13.03 -9.08 26.59
C ARG A 101 11.63 -9.67 26.80
N TRP A 102 10.97 -10.00 25.70
CA TRP A 102 9.65 -10.62 25.77
C TRP A 102 9.79 -12.10 26.15
N PRO A 103 9.03 -12.60 27.14
CA PRO A 103 9.02 -14.01 27.48
C PRO A 103 8.46 -14.84 26.32
N LEU A 104 8.91 -16.09 26.19
CA LEU A 104 8.50 -17.03 25.12
C LEU A 104 6.98 -17.13 24.97
N ARG A 105 6.23 -17.03 26.08
CA ARG A 105 4.76 -17.01 26.09
C ARG A 105 4.16 -15.86 25.26
N ARG A 106 4.74 -14.65 25.33
CA ARG A 106 4.29 -13.51 24.51
C ARG A 106 4.70 -13.67 23.05
N GLN A 107 5.85 -14.28 22.78
CA GLN A 107 6.28 -14.58 21.41
C GLN A 107 5.33 -15.57 20.75
N LEU A 108 4.93 -16.64 21.47
CA LEU A 108 3.96 -17.62 21.01
C LEU A 108 2.56 -17.04 20.84
N GLN A 109 2.12 -16.17 21.76
CA GLN A 109 0.85 -15.45 21.62
C GLN A 109 0.85 -14.52 20.40
N ALA A 110 1.93 -13.77 20.17
CA ALA A 110 2.08 -12.92 19.00
C ALA A 110 2.12 -13.75 17.70
N ALA A 111 2.87 -14.85 17.69
CA ALA A 111 2.93 -15.76 16.55
C ALA A 111 1.55 -16.36 16.23
N LEU A 112 0.83 -16.83 17.25
CA LEU A 112 -0.54 -17.36 17.09
C LEU A 112 -1.48 -16.28 16.55
N LEU A 113 -1.39 -15.05 17.07
CA LEU A 113 -2.23 -13.95 16.61
C LEU A 113 -1.93 -13.58 15.15
N VAL A 114 -0.66 -13.60 14.74
CA VAL A 114 -0.25 -13.41 13.33
C VAL A 114 -0.78 -14.54 12.44
N VAL A 115 -0.70 -15.79 12.88
CA VAL A 115 -1.24 -16.94 12.12
C VAL A 115 -2.75 -16.84 11.98
N VAL A 116 -3.47 -16.54 13.05
CA VAL A 116 -4.93 -16.38 13.02
C VAL A 116 -5.32 -15.20 12.13
N ALA A 117 -4.65 -14.04 12.27
CA ALA A 117 -4.89 -12.89 11.39
C ALA A 117 -4.63 -13.24 9.92
N GLY A 118 -3.57 -14.00 9.62
CA GLY A 118 -3.27 -14.48 8.28
C GLY A 118 -4.34 -15.43 7.72
N LEU A 119 -4.83 -16.36 8.53
CA LEU A 119 -5.90 -17.29 8.13
C LEU A 119 -7.24 -16.57 7.93
N VAL A 120 -7.60 -15.64 8.82
CA VAL A 120 -8.80 -14.80 8.67
C VAL A 120 -8.68 -13.96 7.42
N HIS A 121 -7.55 -13.31 7.19
CA HIS A 121 -7.32 -12.50 5.99
C HIS A 121 -7.38 -13.35 4.71
N GLY A 122 -6.73 -14.53 4.69
CA GLY A 122 -6.77 -15.45 3.55
C GLY A 122 -8.17 -15.99 3.27
N THR A 123 -8.95 -16.32 4.30
CA THR A 123 -10.34 -16.79 4.14
C THR A 123 -11.30 -15.68 3.75
N LEU A 124 -11.08 -14.44 4.22
CA LEU A 124 -11.85 -13.28 3.82
C LEU A 124 -11.63 -12.97 2.33
N LEU A 125 -10.37 -12.97 1.87
CA LEU A 125 -10.02 -12.81 0.46
C LEU A 125 -10.63 -13.93 -0.40
N ALA A 126 -10.58 -15.18 0.05
CA ALA A 126 -11.15 -16.30 -0.69
C ALA A 126 -12.68 -16.26 -0.81
N ARG A 127 -13.39 -15.56 0.09
CA ARG A 127 -14.86 -15.49 0.11
C ARG A 127 -15.45 -14.21 -0.47
N PHE A 128 -14.69 -13.11 -0.47
CA PHE A 128 -15.20 -11.79 -0.86
C PHE A 128 -14.48 -11.18 -2.06
N THR A 129 -13.60 -11.92 -2.73
CA THR A 129 -12.79 -11.37 -3.81
C THR A 129 -12.75 -12.31 -5.01
N ASP A 130 -13.21 -11.82 -6.16
CA ASP A 130 -12.88 -12.36 -7.50
C ASP A 130 -11.41 -12.01 -7.81
N ALA A 131 -10.49 -12.46 -6.96
CA ALA A 131 -9.08 -12.25 -7.17
C ALA A 131 -8.72 -12.96 -8.47
N ALA A 132 -8.23 -12.21 -9.46
CA ALA A 132 -7.69 -12.77 -10.68
C ALA A 132 -6.60 -13.77 -10.28
N LEU A 133 -6.94 -15.06 -10.36
CA LEU A 133 -5.97 -16.14 -10.30
C LEU A 133 -4.99 -15.90 -11.45
N PRO A 134 -3.67 -15.87 -11.20
CA PRO A 134 -2.71 -15.91 -12.29
C PRO A 134 -2.86 -17.20 -13.10
#